data_AF-A0A8B7P4H4-F1
#
_entry.id   AF-A0A8B7P4H4-F1
#
_cell.length_a   1.000
_cell.length_b   1.000
_cell.length_c   1.000
_cell.angle_alpha   90.00
_cell.angle_beta   90.00
_cell.angle_gamma   90.00
#
_symmetry.space_group_name_H-M   'P 1'
#
loop_
_entity.id
_entity.type
_entity.pdbx_description
1 polymer ?
#
loop_
_entity_poly.entity_id
_entity_poly.type
_entity_poly.pdbx_seq_one_letter_code
_entity_poly.pdbx_strand_id
1 'polypeptide(L)'
;MLDLLAHYAILNNPSRQALPVNAAFRRVLQLLSAGLFLPGSAGITDPCEGANIRVHTAMSLEQQDVVCLTAQTLLRALAHGGYKQVLGLEGNSSIATEMSVWDGVVVSALDRAYERPPDRPLDDEDDMDGDEDGMDGAD
;
A
#
# COMPACT_ATOMS: atom_id res chain seq x y z
N MET A 1 -6.30 -8.26 -6.40
CA MET A 1 -5.15 -7.36 -6.08
C MET A 1 -3.80 -8.05 -6.27
N LEU A 2 -3.56 -9.20 -5.63
CA LEU A 2 -2.27 -9.92 -5.77
C LEU A 2 -1.98 -10.35 -7.21
N ASP A 3 -2.98 -10.79 -7.96
CA ASP A 3 -2.80 -11.17 -9.38
C ASP A 3 -2.30 -10.00 -10.22
N LEU A 4 -2.89 -8.81 -10.03
CA LEU A 4 -2.50 -7.58 -10.73
C LEU A 4 -1.10 -7.13 -10.31
N LEU A 5 -0.78 -7.22 -9.01
CA LEU A 5 0.56 -6.88 -8.51
C LEU A 5 1.63 -7.82 -9.07
N ALA A 6 1.36 -9.12 -9.11
CA ALA A 6 2.26 -10.11 -9.69
C ALA A 6 2.44 -9.87 -11.21
N HIS A 7 1.34 -9.67 -11.94
CA HIS A 7 1.36 -9.35 -13.36
C HIS A 7 2.18 -8.08 -13.62
N TYR A 8 1.93 -7.01 -12.85
CA TYR A 8 2.65 -5.74 -12.96
C TYR A 8 4.14 -5.92 -12.66
N ALA A 9 4.49 -6.64 -11.58
CA ALA A 9 5.88 -6.90 -11.23
C ALA A 9 6.62 -7.72 -12.30
N ILE A 10 5.96 -8.67 -12.96
CA ILE A 10 6.59 -9.53 -13.97
C ILE A 10 6.70 -8.81 -15.32
N LEU A 11 5.61 -8.22 -15.81
CA LEU A 11 5.48 -7.81 -17.21
C LEU A 11 5.62 -6.31 -17.45
N ASN A 12 5.31 -5.46 -16.46
CA ASN A 12 5.44 -4.02 -16.63
C ASN A 12 6.89 -3.59 -16.40
N ASN A 13 7.77 -3.83 -17.36
CA ASN A 13 9.18 -3.44 -17.30
C ASN A 13 9.69 -2.99 -18.69
N PRO A 14 10.80 -2.24 -18.77
CA PRO A 14 11.29 -1.68 -20.03
C PRO A 14 11.67 -2.72 -21.09
N SER A 15 12.12 -3.92 -20.68
CA SER A 15 12.52 -4.97 -21.63
C SER A 15 11.32 -5.69 -22.25
N ARG A 16 10.11 -5.50 -21.72
CA ARG A 16 8.86 -6.16 -22.15
C ARG A 16 8.96 -7.69 -22.20
N GLN A 17 9.89 -8.25 -21.43
CA GLN A 17 10.05 -9.69 -21.25
C GLN A 17 9.66 -10.03 -19.81
N ALA A 18 9.16 -11.24 -19.60
CA ALA A 18 8.83 -11.71 -18.26
C ALA A 18 10.10 -11.76 -17.40
N LEU A 19 10.08 -11.06 -16.27
CA LEU A 19 11.17 -11.14 -15.30
C LEU A 19 11.23 -12.56 -14.71
N PRO A 20 12.44 -13.08 -14.40
CA PRO A 20 12.56 -14.34 -13.69
C PRO A 20 11.95 -14.22 -12.29
N VAL A 21 11.44 -15.35 -11.77
CA VAL A 21 10.61 -15.39 -10.55
C VAL A 21 11.29 -14.74 -9.33
N ASN A 22 12.59 -14.93 -9.17
CA ASN A 22 13.37 -14.33 -8.08
C ASN A 22 13.42 -12.80 -8.18
N ALA A 23 13.60 -12.26 -9.39
CA ALA A 23 13.61 -10.82 -9.63
C ALA A 23 12.21 -10.23 -9.47
N ALA A 24 11.19 -10.90 -10.00
CA ALA A 24 9.79 -10.48 -9.86
C ALA A 24 9.34 -10.47 -8.39
N PHE A 25 9.68 -11.50 -7.61
CA PHE A 25 9.35 -11.58 -6.19
C PHE A 25 10.00 -10.46 -5.38
N ARG A 26 11.30 -10.22 -5.59
CA ARG A 26 12.00 -9.06 -4.99
C ARG A 26 11.34 -7.74 -5.39
N ARG A 27 10.95 -7.61 -6.66
CA ARG A 27 10.30 -6.42 -7.19
C ARG A 27 8.93 -6.15 -6.57
N VAL A 28 8.14 -7.19 -6.26
CA VAL A 28 6.88 -7.05 -5.52
C VAL A 28 7.13 -6.34 -4.19
N LEU A 29 8.11 -6.80 -3.40
CA LEU A 29 8.47 -6.16 -2.14
C LEU A 29 8.95 -4.71 -2.36
N GLN A 30 9.81 -4.47 -3.36
CA GLN A 30 10.28 -3.12 -3.68
C GLN A 30 9.14 -2.15 -4.04
N LEU A 31 8.18 -2.58 -4.84
CA LEU A 31 7.03 -1.76 -5.24
C LEU A 31 6.16 -1.41 -4.03
N LEU A 32 5.86 -2.40 -3.19
CA LEU A 32 5.09 -2.17 -1.96
C LEU A 32 5.85 -1.27 -0.97
N SER A 33 7.15 -1.50 -0.78
CA SER A 33 8.01 -0.69 0.10
C SER A 33 8.13 0.75 -0.35
N ALA A 34 8.07 1.01 -1.66
CA ALA A 34 8.08 2.34 -2.26
C ALA A 34 6.71 3.04 -2.19
N GLY A 35 5.71 2.42 -1.56
CA GLY A 35 4.40 3.02 -1.35
C GLY A 35 3.45 2.90 -2.53
N LEU A 36 3.59 1.88 -3.39
CA LEU A 36 2.66 1.67 -4.52
C LEU A 36 1.18 1.70 -4.11
N PHE A 37 0.86 1.27 -2.89
CA PHE A 37 -0.50 1.23 -2.35
C PHE A 37 -0.76 2.27 -1.23
N LEU A 38 0.09 3.28 -1.09
CA LEU A 38 -0.13 4.38 -0.15
C LEU A 38 -0.99 5.50 -0.77
N PRO A 39 -1.62 6.35 0.07
CA PRO A 39 -2.34 7.53 -0.40
C PRO A 39 -1.45 8.42 -1.26
N GLY A 40 -2.04 9.00 -2.32
CA GLY A 40 -1.29 9.80 -3.31
C GLY A 40 -0.57 8.99 -4.39
N SER A 41 -0.44 7.66 -4.25
CA SER A 41 0.11 6.81 -5.31
C SER A 41 -0.84 6.67 -6.50
N ALA A 42 -0.28 6.57 -7.71
CA ALA A 42 -1.03 6.17 -8.90
C ALA A 42 -1.60 4.74 -8.76
N GLY A 43 -0.95 3.88 -7.98
CA GLY A 43 -1.38 2.50 -7.74
C GLY A 43 -1.43 1.66 -9.01
N ILE A 44 -2.31 0.66 -9.00
CA ILE A 44 -2.65 -0.14 -10.17
C ILE A 44 -4.14 0.07 -10.43
N THR A 45 -4.48 0.50 -11.64
CA THR A 45 -5.87 0.61 -12.09
C THR A 45 -6.45 -0.78 -12.32
N ASP A 46 -7.67 -1.03 -11.86
CA ASP A 46 -8.38 -2.27 -12.14
C ASP A 46 -8.75 -2.34 -13.63
N PRO A 47 -8.24 -3.31 -14.40
CA PRO A 47 -8.53 -3.43 -15.83
C PRO A 47 -9.95 -3.95 -16.12
N CYS A 48 -10.66 -4.44 -15.11
CA CYS A 48 -12.01 -4.99 -15.25
C CYS A 48 -13.11 -3.96 -14.95
N GLU A 49 -12.75 -2.77 -14.45
CA GLU A 49 -13.66 -1.68 -14.15
C GLU A 49 -13.62 -0.61 -15.25
N GLY A 50 -14.78 -0.05 -15.59
CA GLY A 50 -14.87 1.00 -16.61
C GLY A 50 -14.36 2.37 -16.14
N ALA A 51 -14.33 2.59 -14.83
CA ALA A 51 -13.75 3.77 -14.21
C ALA A 51 -12.29 3.51 -13.81
N ASN A 52 -11.47 4.57 -13.75
CA ASN A 52 -10.07 4.49 -13.28
C ASN A 52 -9.98 4.24 -11.77
N ILE A 53 -10.49 3.09 -11.32
CA ILE A 53 -10.50 2.67 -9.93
C ILE A 53 -9.15 2.03 -9.61
N ARG A 54 -8.49 2.54 -8.57
CA ARG A 54 -7.21 1.99 -8.09
C ARG A 54 -7.50 0.84 -7.15
N VAL A 55 -6.89 -0.31 -7.38
CA VAL A 55 -7.22 -1.55 -6.64
C VAL A 55 -6.99 -1.44 -5.13
N HIS A 56 -6.04 -0.60 -4.69
CA HIS A 56 -5.67 -0.46 -3.29
C HIS A 56 -6.66 0.38 -2.47
N THR A 57 -7.59 1.11 -3.12
CA THR A 57 -8.59 1.91 -2.39
C THR A 57 -9.64 1.04 -1.69
N ALA A 58 -9.66 -0.27 -1.97
CA ALA A 58 -10.42 -1.24 -1.20
C ALA A 58 -9.85 -1.48 0.22
N MET A 59 -8.59 -1.09 0.48
CA MET A 59 -7.96 -1.19 1.80
C MET A 59 -8.11 0.12 2.59
N SER A 60 -8.30 0.02 3.91
CA SER A 60 -8.23 1.18 4.79
C SER A 60 -6.82 1.78 4.82
N LEU A 61 -6.71 3.05 5.24
CA LEU A 61 -5.41 3.73 5.36
C LEU A 61 -4.47 3.00 6.33
N GLU A 62 -5.02 2.45 7.42
CA GLU A 62 -4.27 1.61 8.37
C GLU A 62 -3.75 0.32 7.72
N GLN A 63 -4.58 -0.34 6.89
CA GLN A 63 -4.16 -1.54 6.16
C GLN A 63 -3.07 -1.23 5.13
N GLN A 64 -3.19 -0.10 4.42
CA GLN A 64 -2.18 0.36 3.46
C GLN A 64 -0.82 0.59 4.14
N ASP A 65 -0.83 1.22 5.32
CA ASP A 65 0.37 1.42 6.14
C ASP A 65 1.00 0.08 6.57
N VAL A 66 0.18 -0.83 7.13
CA VAL A 66 0.65 -2.16 7.54
C VAL A 66 1.27 -2.94 6.37
N VAL A 67 0.67 -2.89 5.19
CA VAL A 67 1.22 -3.55 3.99
C VAL A 67 2.57 -2.93 3.61
N CYS A 68 2.68 -1.60 3.62
CA CYS A 68 3.91 -0.89 3.26
C CYS A 68 5.05 -1.20 4.24
N LEU A 69 4.81 -1.02 5.54
CA LEU A 69 5.82 -1.24 6.59
C LEU A 69 6.27 -2.70 6.67
N THR A 70 5.35 -3.64 6.44
CA THR A 70 5.68 -5.08 6.37
C THR A 70 6.59 -5.35 5.18
N ALA A 71 6.26 -4.82 4.00
CA ALA A 71 7.09 -4.97 2.82
C ALA A 71 8.48 -4.34 3.02
N GLN A 72 8.57 -3.15 3.62
CA GLN A 72 9.83 -2.46 3.94
C GLN A 72 10.72 -3.29 4.87
N THR A 73 10.13 -3.99 5.83
CA THR A 73 10.88 -4.88 6.74
C THR A 73 11.34 -6.16 6.03
N LEU A 74 10.46 -6.83 5.30
CA LEU A 74 10.79 -8.05 4.55
C LEU A 74 11.81 -7.80 3.44
N LEU A 75 11.76 -6.64 2.77
CA LEU A 75 12.73 -6.28 1.73
C LEU A 75 14.15 -6.16 2.30
N ARG A 76 14.30 -5.56 3.49
CA ARG A 76 15.59 -5.44 4.18
C ARG A 76 16.11 -6.81 4.58
N ALA A 77 15.28 -7.66 5.18
CA ALA A 77 15.66 -9.04 5.50
C ALA A 77 16.07 -9.83 4.24
N LEU A 78 15.31 -9.70 3.14
CA LEU A 78 15.63 -10.33 1.85
C LEU A 78 16.94 -9.81 1.23
N ALA A 79 17.30 -8.54 1.46
CA ALA A 79 18.56 -7.96 1.01
C ALA A 79 19.77 -8.55 1.75
N HIS A 80 19.59 -8.98 3.00
CA HIS A 80 20.62 -9.60 3.84
C HIS A 80 20.54 -11.15 3.87
N GLY A 81 19.88 -11.76 2.89
CA GLY A 81 19.88 -13.23 2.74
C GLY A 81 18.80 -13.98 3.54
N GLY A 82 17.85 -13.28 4.18
CA GLY A 82 16.73 -13.89 4.93
C GLY A 82 15.63 -14.51 4.06
N TYR A 83 15.94 -14.98 2.85
CA TYR A 83 14.94 -15.46 1.88
C TYR A 83 14.18 -16.70 2.38
N LYS A 84 14.83 -17.57 3.16
CA LYS A 84 14.18 -18.78 3.69
C LYS A 84 13.05 -18.44 4.65
N GLN A 85 13.24 -17.43 5.48
CA GLN A 85 12.25 -16.97 6.44
C GLN A 85 11.14 -16.18 5.75
N VAL A 86 11.48 -15.34 4.77
CA VAL A 86 10.49 -14.64 3.94
C VAL A 86 9.60 -15.63 3.17
N LEU A 87 10.16 -16.76 2.70
CA LEU A 87 9.42 -17.81 2.01
C LEU A 87 8.74 -18.83 2.96
N GLY A 88 8.91 -18.70 4.28
CA GLY A 88 8.35 -19.63 5.26
C GLY A 88 8.98 -21.03 5.25
N LEU A 89 10.19 -21.17 4.69
CA LEU A 89 10.95 -22.42 4.70
C LEU A 89 11.63 -22.67 6.05
N GLU A 90 11.96 -21.61 6.77
CA GLU A 90 12.55 -21.64 8.11
C GLU A 90 11.92 -20.54 8.98
N GLY A 91 11.87 -20.71 10.30
CA GLY A 91 11.36 -19.69 11.23
C GLY A 91 9.83 -19.54 11.25
N ASN A 92 9.36 -18.38 11.72
CA ASN A 92 7.95 -18.02 11.82
C ASN A 92 7.70 -16.59 11.30
N SER A 93 6.47 -16.08 11.40
CA SER A 93 6.09 -14.75 10.92
C SER A 93 6.67 -13.58 11.72
N SER A 94 7.46 -13.81 12.78
CA SER A 94 8.00 -12.73 13.62
C SER A 94 9.02 -11.85 12.90
N ILE A 95 9.59 -12.32 11.78
CA ILE A 95 10.47 -11.52 10.91
C ILE A 95 9.86 -10.19 10.43
N ALA A 96 8.53 -10.10 10.37
CA ALA A 96 7.84 -8.87 9.97
C ALA A 96 7.64 -7.88 11.12
N THR A 97 7.67 -8.33 12.38
CA THR A 97 7.24 -7.56 13.55
C THR A 97 8.33 -7.36 14.59
N GLU A 98 9.35 -8.21 14.62
CA GLU A 98 10.42 -8.21 15.61
C GLU A 98 11.77 -7.82 15.00
N MET A 99 12.68 -7.34 15.85
CA MET A 99 14.07 -7.15 15.48
C MET A 99 14.71 -8.49 15.10
N SER A 100 15.43 -8.51 13.99
CA SER A 100 16.15 -9.70 13.51
C SER A 100 17.58 -9.34 13.11
N VAL A 101 18.47 -10.34 13.10
CA VAL A 101 19.88 -10.17 12.70
C VAL A 101 20.17 -11.07 11.51
N TRP A 102 20.68 -10.48 10.44
CA TRP A 102 20.99 -11.14 9.18
C TRP A 102 22.42 -10.81 8.78
N ASP A 103 23.30 -11.82 8.74
CA ASP A 103 24.71 -11.63 8.37
C ASP A 103 25.40 -10.49 9.15
N GLY A 104 25.15 -10.42 10.46
CA GLY A 104 25.67 -9.36 11.35
C GLY A 104 24.95 -8.01 11.23
N VAL A 105 24.00 -7.85 10.31
CA VAL A 105 23.19 -6.63 10.17
C VAL A 105 21.90 -6.75 10.98
N VAL A 106 21.65 -5.76 11.84
CA VAL A 106 20.40 -5.67 12.60
C VAL A 106 19.31 -5.02 11.73
N VAL A 107 18.20 -5.72 11.56
CA VAL A 107 17.00 -5.24 10.89
C VAL A 107 15.91 -5.07 11.94
N SER A 108 15.65 -3.83 12.33
CA SER A 108 14.51 -3.48 13.20
C SER A 108 13.23 -3.39 12.40
N ALA A 109 12.14 -4.00 12.87
CA ALA A 109 10.81 -3.77 12.32
C ALA A 109 10.43 -2.28 12.42
N LEU A 110 9.59 -1.82 11.48
CA LEU A 110 9.13 -0.43 11.46
C LEU A 110 7.83 -0.30 12.24
N ASP A 111 7.67 0.86 12.88
CA ASP A 111 6.44 1.23 13.56
C ASP A 111 5.37 1.70 12.56
N ARG A 112 4.11 1.61 12.98
CA ARG A 112 2.98 2.12 12.20
C ARG A 112 3.08 3.65 12.08
N ALA A 113 2.89 4.14 10.87
CA ALA A 113 2.89 5.57 10.56
C ALA A 113 1.48 6.16 10.49
N TYR A 114 0.45 5.33 10.30
CA TYR A 114 -0.93 5.81 10.24
C TYR A 114 -1.46 6.20 11.63
N GLU A 115 -1.93 7.45 11.74
CA GLU A 115 -2.62 7.97 12.91
C GLU A 115 -4.11 8.17 12.58
N ARG A 116 -5.00 7.67 13.45
CA ARG A 116 -6.44 7.86 13.28
C ARG A 116 -6.77 9.33 13.58
N PRO A 117 -7.46 10.05 12.67
CA PRO A 117 -7.96 11.38 12.96
C PRO A 117 -8.88 11.37 14.19
N PRO A 118 -8.85 12.41 15.04
CA PRO A 118 -9.81 12.53 16.13
C PRO A 118 -11.24 12.61 15.57
N ASP A 119 -12.19 11.95 16.24
CA ASP A 119 -13.60 12.05 15.90
C ASP A 119 -14.03 13.52 16.05
N ARG A 120 -14.56 14.13 14.98
CA ARG A 120 -15.16 15.47 15.08
C ARG A 120 -16.50 15.33 15.82
N PRO A 121 -16.80 16.20 16.80
CA PRO A 121 -18.16 16.34 17.31
C PRO A 121 -19.13 16.63 16.16
N LEU A 122 -20.31 16.03 16.19
CA LEU A 122 -21.36 16.10 15.16
C LEU A 122 -22.11 17.45 15.10
N ASP A 123 -21.72 18.43 15.91
CA ASP A 123 -22.44 19.70 16.02
C ASP A 123 -21.72 20.73 15.13
N ASP A 124 -22.21 20.94 13.90
CA ASP A 124 -22.12 22.21 13.12
C ASP A 124 -22.67 22.03 11.66
N GLU A 125 -23.73 21.22 11.44
CA GLU A 125 -24.40 21.09 10.13
C GLU A 125 -25.90 21.51 10.16
N ASP A 126 -26.30 22.47 11.00
CA ASP A 126 -27.71 22.90 11.10
C ASP A 126 -28.00 24.38 10.72
N ASP A 127 -27.04 25.18 10.21
CA ASP A 127 -27.30 26.62 9.92
C ASP A 127 -26.77 27.11 8.56
N MET A 128 -27.17 26.47 7.45
CA MET A 128 -26.99 27.06 6.10
C MET A 128 -28.17 26.81 5.14
N ASP A 129 -29.41 26.96 5.61
CA ASP A 129 -30.56 27.18 4.71
C ASP A 129 -31.29 28.47 5.13
N GLY A 130 -30.80 29.61 4.63
CA GLY A 130 -31.39 30.93 4.82
C GLY A 130 -31.20 31.80 3.59
N ASP A 131 -32.34 32.08 2.92
CA ASP A 131 -32.60 33.14 1.95
C ASP A 131 -32.25 32.92 0.46
N GLU A 132 -33.04 32.06 -0.22
CA GLU A 132 -33.43 32.33 -1.62
C GLU A 132 -34.60 33.34 -1.61
N ASP A 133 -34.28 34.62 -1.51
CA ASP A 133 -35.24 35.71 -1.74
C ASP A 133 -35.54 35.83 -3.25
N GLY A 134 -36.83 35.84 -3.57
CA GLY A 134 -37.37 35.75 -4.92
C GLY A 134 -37.03 36.91 -5.83
N MET A 135 -36.93 36.59 -7.13
CA MET A 135 -36.92 37.56 -8.22
C MET A 135 -37.98 37.16 -9.25
N ASP A 136 -39.24 37.47 -8.94
CA ASP A 136 -40.33 37.60 -9.92
C ASP A 136 -40.29 39.00 -10.53
N GLY A 137 -40.36 39.11 -11.86
CA GLY A 137 -40.96 40.27 -12.54
C GLY A 137 -40.18 40.96 -13.67
N ALA A 138 -40.75 40.85 -14.89
CA ALA A 138 -40.78 41.79 -16.03
C ALA A 138 -39.44 42.23 -16.66
N ASP A 139 -39.24 42.20 -17.99
CA ASP A 139 -40.09 42.63 -19.11
C ASP A 139 -39.70 41.85 -20.40
#